data_AF-A0A3P8LYL2-F1
#
_entry.id   AF-A0A3P8LYL2-F1
#
_cell.length_a   1.000
_cell.length_b   1.000
_cell.length_c   1.000
_cell.angle_alpha   90.00
_cell.angle_beta   90.00
_cell.angle_gamma   90.00
#
_symmetry.space_group_name_H-M   'P 1'
#
loop_
_entity.id
_entity.type
_entity.pdbx_description
1 polymer ?
#
loop_
_entity_poly.entity_id
_entity_poly.type
_entity_poly.pdbx_seq_one_letter_code
_entity_poly.pdbx_strand_id
1 'polypeptide(L)'
;MLRLVAGLEKPTSGQIFIDGEDVTHRSIQQRDICMVFQSYALFPHMSLGENVGYGLKMLGVSRSETKARVKEVLAMVDLEGYEDRFVDQISGGQQQRVALARALILKPKVLLFDEPLSNLDANLRRSMRDKIRELQKQFNITSLYVTHDQSEAFAVSDTVLVMNKGSIMQIGSPQDLYRSSPLRALWPALWATQTCSRPASAPRAWRSHGYRLPRPPHFTASGSGTVGVRPEAITLSQQGLESQRCVIRHVGLYGAAV
;
A
#
# COMPACT_ATOMS: atom_id res chain seq x y z
N MET A 1 -5.18 4.15 -12.90
CA MET A 1 -6.02 2.98 -12.54
C MET A 1 -7.09 3.35 -11.52
N LEU A 2 -6.72 3.87 -10.34
CA LEU A 2 -7.68 4.25 -9.28
C LEU A 2 -8.83 5.13 -9.78
N ARG A 3 -8.53 6.14 -10.59
CA ARG A 3 -9.52 7.06 -11.22
C ARG A 3 -10.51 6.35 -12.14
N LEU A 4 -10.11 5.27 -12.82
CA LEU A 4 -10.98 4.47 -13.68
C LEU A 4 -11.97 3.66 -12.82
N VAL A 5 -11.47 3.01 -11.76
CA VAL A 5 -12.32 2.30 -10.78
C VAL A 5 -13.29 3.28 -10.13
N ALA A 6 -12.81 4.48 -9.79
CA ALA A 6 -13.62 5.54 -9.20
C ALA A 6 -14.72 6.11 -10.12
N GLY A 7 -14.59 5.93 -11.44
CA GLY A 7 -15.48 6.57 -12.42
C GLY A 7 -15.18 8.05 -12.64
N LEU A 8 -14.02 8.54 -12.21
CA LEU A 8 -13.51 9.87 -12.52
C LEU A 8 -12.93 9.94 -13.94
N GLU A 9 -12.53 8.79 -14.49
CA GLU A 9 -12.12 8.62 -15.88
C GLU A 9 -12.84 7.40 -16.48
N LYS A 10 -13.05 7.42 -17.80
CA LYS A 10 -13.67 6.31 -18.54
C LYS A 10 -12.59 5.49 -19.26
N PRO A 11 -12.67 4.15 -19.24
CA PRO A 11 -11.75 3.34 -20.01
C PRO A 11 -12.00 3.52 -21.51
N THR A 12 -10.94 3.49 -22.31
CA THR A 12 -11.03 3.51 -23.78
C THR A 12 -11.61 2.20 -24.32
N SER A 13 -11.33 1.08 -23.66
CA SER A 13 -11.85 -0.25 -23.97
C SER A 13 -11.89 -1.13 -22.71
N GLY A 14 -12.63 -2.24 -22.77
CA GLY A 14 -12.84 -3.14 -21.65
C GLY A 14 -13.96 -2.70 -20.72
N GLN A 15 -14.14 -3.46 -19.63
CA GLN A 15 -15.24 -3.28 -18.67
C GLN A 15 -14.71 -3.27 -17.24
N ILE A 16 -15.42 -2.58 -16.36
CA ILE A 16 -15.15 -2.52 -14.92
C ILE A 16 -16.37 -3.09 -14.20
N PHE A 17 -16.15 -4.15 -13.42
CA PHE A 17 -17.18 -4.77 -12.60
C PHE A 17 -16.92 -4.50 -11.12
N ILE A 18 -17.95 -4.13 -10.38
CA ILE A 18 -17.93 -4.05 -8.91
C ILE A 18 -19.06 -4.93 -8.41
N ASP A 19 -18.72 -5.93 -7.59
CA ASP A 19 -19.71 -6.85 -7.01
C ASP A 19 -20.60 -7.54 -8.07
N GLY A 20 -19.98 -7.93 -9.20
CA GLY A 20 -20.66 -8.56 -10.34
C GLY A 20 -21.42 -7.60 -11.26
N GLU A 21 -21.60 -6.33 -10.91
CA GLU A 21 -22.30 -5.35 -11.73
C GLU A 21 -21.33 -4.58 -12.65
N ASP A 22 -21.70 -4.43 -13.93
CA ASP A 22 -20.97 -3.54 -14.85
C ASP A 22 -21.20 -2.08 -14.45
N VAL A 23 -20.12 -1.42 -14.04
CA VAL A 23 -20.11 -0.02 -13.63
C VAL A 23 -19.36 0.88 -14.62
N THR A 24 -18.94 0.37 -15.77
CA THR A 24 -18.03 1.03 -16.73
C THR A 24 -18.44 2.48 -17.05
N HIS A 25 -19.74 2.72 -17.22
CA HIS A 25 -20.29 4.03 -17.57
C HIS A 25 -21.02 4.75 -16.42
N ARG A 26 -21.09 4.14 -15.23
CA ARG A 26 -21.73 4.74 -14.05
C ARG A 26 -20.87 5.87 -13.48
N SER A 27 -21.50 6.92 -12.97
CA SER A 27 -20.81 8.00 -12.25
C SER A 27 -20.33 7.54 -10.87
N ILE A 28 -19.45 8.31 -10.24
CA ILE A 28 -18.89 7.99 -8.91
C ILE A 28 -19.98 7.71 -7.86
N GLN A 29 -21.10 8.45 -7.88
CA GLN A 29 -22.20 8.30 -6.92
C GLN A 29 -22.99 7.00 -7.13
N GLN A 30 -22.87 6.36 -8.29
CA GLN A 30 -23.63 5.17 -8.68
C GLN A 30 -22.82 3.86 -8.54
N ARG A 31 -21.62 3.94 -7.98
CA ARG A 31 -20.67 2.82 -7.88
C ARG A 31 -20.52 2.25 -6.47
N ASP A 32 -21.22 2.80 -5.48
CA ASP A 32 -21.11 2.42 -4.06
C ASP A 32 -19.67 2.34 -3.56
N ILE A 33 -18.86 3.33 -3.95
CA ILE A 33 -17.45 3.43 -3.57
C ILE A 33 -17.22 4.68 -2.73
N CYS A 34 -16.16 4.66 -1.92
CA CYS A 34 -15.69 5.86 -1.25
C CYS A 34 -14.18 6.05 -1.47
N MET A 35 -13.77 7.29 -1.70
CA MET A 35 -12.37 7.67 -1.88
C MET A 35 -11.87 8.42 -0.64
N VAL A 36 -10.75 7.97 -0.10
CA VAL A 36 -10.07 8.61 1.03
C VAL A 36 -8.84 9.35 0.51
N PHE A 37 -8.87 10.68 0.63
CA PHE A 37 -7.81 11.56 0.17
C PHE A 37 -6.72 11.78 1.21
N GLN A 38 -5.52 12.09 0.74
CA GLN A 38 -4.34 12.41 1.54
C GLN A 38 -4.53 13.61 2.49
N SER A 39 -5.28 14.64 2.09
CA SER A 39 -5.59 15.80 2.94
C SER A 39 -6.77 15.57 3.89
N TYR A 40 -7.28 14.34 3.96
CA TYR A 40 -8.50 13.92 4.67
C TYR A 40 -9.80 14.56 4.15
N ALA A 41 -9.69 15.68 3.42
CA ALA A 41 -10.76 16.46 2.82
C ALA A 41 -11.92 16.73 3.79
N LEU A 42 -11.62 16.95 5.07
CA LEU A 42 -12.63 17.29 6.08
C LEU A 42 -13.10 18.72 5.88
N PHE A 43 -14.38 18.98 6.15
CA PHE A 43 -14.99 20.29 6.06
C PHE A 43 -14.69 21.06 7.37
N PRO A 44 -13.85 22.12 7.34
CA PRO A 44 -13.38 22.79 8.56
C PRO A 44 -14.48 23.59 9.27
N HIS A 45 -15.54 23.96 8.54
CA HIS A 45 -16.68 24.72 9.04
C HIS A 45 -17.81 23.83 9.60
N MET A 46 -17.61 22.51 9.64
CA MET A 46 -18.58 21.53 10.15
C MET A 46 -18.00 20.84 11.37
N SER A 47 -18.86 20.45 12.32
CA SER A 47 -18.44 19.59 13.42
C SER A 47 -17.98 18.21 12.91
N LEU A 48 -17.31 17.42 13.72
CA LEU A 48 -16.91 16.06 13.34
C LEU A 48 -18.15 15.18 13.07
N GLY A 49 -19.21 15.33 13.86
CA GLY A 49 -20.48 14.64 13.63
C GLY A 49 -21.15 15.04 12.32
N GLU A 50 -21.09 16.32 11.96
CA GLU A 50 -21.59 16.82 10.67
C GLU A 50 -20.74 16.34 9.49
N ASN A 51 -19.41 16.32 9.66
CA ASN A 51 -18.47 15.77 8.68
C ASN A 51 -18.80 14.31 8.37
N VAL A 52 -18.94 13.48 9.41
CA VAL A 52 -19.25 12.06 9.25
C VAL A 52 -20.66 11.88 8.68
N GLY A 53 -21.66 12.59 9.20
CA GLY A 53 -23.06 12.47 8.76
C GLY A 53 -23.39 13.09 7.40
N TYR A 54 -22.46 13.85 6.78
CA TYR A 54 -22.73 14.62 5.56
C TYR A 54 -23.31 13.77 4.42
N GLY A 55 -22.73 12.60 4.17
CA GLY A 55 -23.20 11.70 3.10
C GLY A 55 -24.64 11.21 3.33
N LEU A 56 -24.99 10.84 4.57
CA LEU A 56 -26.35 10.42 4.92
C LEU A 56 -27.37 11.55 4.73
N LYS A 57 -26.98 12.79 5.09
CA LYS A 57 -27.81 13.98 4.89
C LYS A 57 -28.10 14.21 3.40
N MET A 58 -27.12 14.02 2.53
CA MET A 58 -27.29 14.15 1.08
C MET A 58 -28.19 13.05 0.49
N LEU A 59 -28.22 11.87 1.11
CA LEU A 59 -29.14 10.79 0.77
C LEU A 59 -30.55 10.95 1.37
N GLY A 60 -30.82 12.05 2.08
CA GLY A 60 -32.13 12.33 2.67
C GLY A 60 -32.46 11.51 3.92
N VAL A 61 -31.46 10.90 4.56
CA VAL A 61 -31.64 10.15 5.82
C VAL A 61 -32.09 11.09 6.93
N SER A 62 -33.02 10.63 7.77
CA SER A 62 -33.57 11.45 8.86
C SER A 62 -32.49 11.92 9.84
N ARG A 63 -32.70 13.07 10.50
CA ARG A 63 -31.74 13.63 11.46
C ARG A 63 -31.50 12.69 12.66
N SER A 64 -32.55 12.04 13.15
CA SER A 64 -32.46 11.09 14.26
C SER A 64 -31.60 9.88 13.89
N GLU A 65 -31.85 9.30 12.71
CA GLU A 65 -31.08 8.15 12.21
C GLU A 65 -29.63 8.53 11.90
N THR A 66 -29.41 9.71 11.30
CA THR A 66 -28.07 10.23 11.04
C THR A 66 -27.27 10.34 12.35
N LYS A 67 -27.87 10.92 13.40
CA LYS A 67 -27.20 11.06 14.71
C LYS A 67 -26.85 9.71 15.33
N ALA A 68 -27.75 8.73 15.24
CA ALA A 68 -27.50 7.37 15.75
C ALA A 68 -26.33 6.69 15.02
N ARG A 69 -26.33 6.71 13.68
CA ARG A 69 -25.26 6.13 12.86
C ARG A 69 -23.92 6.85 13.04
N VAL A 70 -23.93 8.17 13.16
CA VAL A 70 -22.72 8.95 13.44
C VAL A 70 -22.10 8.54 14.77
N LYS A 71 -22.91 8.39 15.83
CA LYS A 71 -22.42 7.96 17.14
C LYS A 71 -21.81 6.56 17.08
N GLU A 72 -22.48 5.62 16.42
CA GLU A 72 -22.00 4.25 16.22
C GLU A 72 -20.64 4.23 15.51
N VAL A 73 -20.53 4.95 14.38
CA VAL A 73 -19.30 4.96 13.58
C VAL A 73 -18.15 5.68 14.28
N LEU A 74 -18.41 6.76 15.02
CA LEU A 74 -17.39 7.43 15.81
C LEU A 74 -16.87 6.57 16.96
N ALA A 75 -17.75 5.81 17.62
CA ALA A 75 -17.33 4.84 18.64
C ALA A 75 -16.43 3.75 18.04
N MET A 76 -16.74 3.26 16.83
CA MET A 76 -15.93 2.24 16.15
C MET A 76 -14.51 2.72 15.77
N VAL A 77 -14.29 4.03 15.66
CA VAL A 77 -12.95 4.60 15.38
C VAL A 77 -12.29 5.21 16.63
N ASP A 78 -12.74 4.83 17.82
CA ASP A 78 -12.23 5.31 19.10
C ASP A 78 -12.33 6.85 19.25
N LEU A 79 -13.46 7.43 18.82
CA LEU A 79 -13.78 8.87 18.87
C LEU A 79 -15.20 9.12 19.42
N GLU A 80 -15.71 8.24 20.29
CA GLU A 80 -16.99 8.49 20.97
C GLU A 80 -16.94 9.80 21.78
N GLY A 81 -18.00 10.62 21.70
CA GLY A 81 -18.07 11.90 22.41
C GLY A 81 -17.38 13.07 21.70
N TYR A 82 -16.88 12.87 20.48
CA TYR A 82 -16.20 13.90 19.68
C TYR A 82 -17.12 14.57 18.65
N GLU A 83 -18.42 14.25 18.65
CA GLU A 83 -19.40 14.70 17.65
C GLU A 83 -19.44 16.23 17.48
N ASP A 84 -19.31 16.95 18.58
CA ASP A 84 -19.44 18.42 18.63
C ASP A 84 -18.09 19.15 18.46
N ARG A 85 -16.97 18.42 18.33
CA ARG A 85 -15.67 19.02 18.08
C ARG A 85 -15.52 19.47 16.64
N PHE A 86 -14.53 20.30 16.38
CA PHE A 86 -14.12 20.76 15.04
C PHE A 86 -12.75 20.19 14.64
N VAL A 87 -12.42 20.31 13.36
CA VAL A 87 -11.22 19.71 12.74
C VAL A 87 -9.91 20.23 13.35
N ASP A 88 -9.90 21.48 13.80
CA ASP A 88 -8.78 22.16 14.45
C ASP A 88 -8.57 21.74 15.93
N GLN A 89 -9.54 21.05 16.52
CA GLN A 89 -9.51 20.60 17.92
C GLN A 89 -9.00 19.16 18.11
N ILE A 90 -8.52 18.54 17.03
CA ILE A 90 -8.10 17.14 17.01
C ILE A 90 -6.75 16.97 16.31
N SER A 91 -6.01 15.91 16.69
CA SER A 91 -4.72 15.59 16.07
C SER A 91 -4.91 15.08 14.64
N GLY A 92 -3.85 15.14 13.81
CA GLY A 92 -3.90 14.62 12.43
C GLY A 92 -4.31 13.14 12.35
N GLY A 93 -3.90 12.33 13.34
CA GLY A 93 -4.34 10.94 13.43
C GLY A 93 -5.81 10.75 13.81
N GLN A 94 -6.38 11.70 14.56
CA GLN A 94 -7.82 11.73 14.80
C GLN A 94 -8.56 12.21 13.54
N GLN A 95 -8.02 13.19 12.80
CA GLN A 95 -8.62 13.66 11.54
C GLN A 95 -8.74 12.52 10.52
N GLN A 96 -7.71 11.67 10.41
CA GLN A 96 -7.76 10.50 9.54
C GLN A 96 -8.84 9.50 9.95
N ARG A 97 -9.00 9.25 11.26
CA ARG A 97 -10.07 8.38 11.79
C ARG A 97 -11.45 8.95 11.52
N VAL A 98 -11.63 10.27 11.60
CA VAL A 98 -12.86 10.96 11.19
C VAL A 98 -13.10 10.82 9.69
N ALA A 99 -12.07 10.98 8.85
CA ALA A 99 -12.20 10.82 7.40
C ALA A 99 -12.59 9.39 7.02
N LEU A 100 -12.05 8.38 7.72
CA LEU A 100 -12.45 7.00 7.54
C LEU A 100 -13.88 6.77 8.05
N ALA A 101 -14.26 7.28 9.22
CA ALA A 101 -15.63 7.23 9.72
C ALA A 101 -16.63 7.79 8.69
N ARG A 102 -16.30 8.95 8.09
CA ARG A 102 -17.10 9.54 7.01
C ARG A 102 -17.21 8.65 5.78
N ALA A 103 -16.17 7.88 5.46
CA ALA A 103 -16.22 6.92 4.37
C ALA A 103 -17.07 5.68 4.71
N LEU A 104 -16.95 5.18 5.94
CA LEU A 104 -17.56 3.95 6.41
C LEU A 104 -19.05 4.06 6.71
N ILE A 105 -19.54 5.24 7.11
CA ILE A 105 -20.95 5.44 7.46
C ILE A 105 -21.91 5.15 6.30
N LEU A 106 -21.44 5.28 5.05
CA LEU A 106 -22.18 4.96 3.84
C LEU A 106 -22.16 3.46 3.51
N LYS A 107 -21.39 2.65 4.25
CA LYS A 107 -21.18 1.21 4.02
C LYS A 107 -20.84 0.91 2.54
N PRO A 108 -19.78 1.54 1.98
CA PRO A 108 -19.44 1.35 0.59
C PRO A 108 -18.96 -0.08 0.32
N LYS A 109 -19.19 -0.57 -0.91
CA LYS A 109 -18.67 -1.85 -1.39
C LYS A 109 -17.14 -1.84 -1.50
N VAL A 110 -16.57 -0.68 -1.87
CA VAL A 110 -15.12 -0.54 -2.08
C VAL A 110 -14.59 0.78 -1.49
N LEU A 111 -13.46 0.71 -0.78
CA LEU A 111 -12.67 1.87 -0.35
C LEU A 111 -11.45 2.07 -1.26
N LEU A 112 -11.22 3.30 -1.71
CA LEU A 112 -10.10 3.67 -2.56
C LEU A 112 -9.17 4.62 -1.80
N PHE A 113 -7.90 4.26 -1.69
CA PHE A 113 -6.86 5.07 -1.06
C PHE A 113 -5.83 5.50 -2.11
N ASP A 114 -5.63 6.81 -2.25
CA ASP A 114 -4.65 7.40 -3.18
C ASP A 114 -3.50 8.05 -2.40
N GLU A 115 -2.37 7.35 -2.33
CA GLU A 115 -1.17 7.75 -1.57
C GLU A 115 -1.46 8.36 -0.19
N PRO A 116 -2.27 7.71 0.67
CA PRO A 116 -2.83 8.36 1.85
C PRO A 116 -1.79 8.76 2.91
N LEU A 117 -0.57 8.21 2.86
CA LEU A 117 0.46 8.38 3.89
C LEU A 117 1.74 9.07 3.39
N SER A 118 1.79 9.56 2.15
CA SER A 118 3.06 10.06 1.57
C SER A 118 3.60 11.33 2.25
N ASN A 119 2.75 12.14 2.91
CA ASN A 119 3.14 13.37 3.59
C ASN A 119 3.46 13.21 5.10
N LEU A 120 3.45 11.98 5.64
CA LEU A 120 3.66 11.74 7.07
C LEU A 120 5.11 11.39 7.42
N ASP A 121 5.53 11.62 8.65
CA ASP A 121 6.82 11.11 9.15
C ASP A 121 6.80 9.58 9.29
N ALA A 122 7.97 8.95 9.42
CA ALA A 122 8.10 7.50 9.39
C ALA A 122 7.35 6.78 10.53
N ASN A 123 7.31 7.36 11.74
CA ASN A 123 6.67 6.74 12.89
C ASN A 123 5.15 6.84 12.79
N LEU A 124 4.65 8.03 12.47
CA LEU A 124 3.23 8.26 12.27
C LEU A 124 2.69 7.47 11.07
N ARG A 125 3.45 7.42 9.96
CA ARG A 125 3.12 6.58 8.79
C ARG A 125 2.93 5.12 9.18
N ARG A 126 3.83 4.54 9.98
CA ARG A 126 3.72 3.14 10.42
C ARG A 126 2.48 2.91 11.27
N SER A 127 2.27 3.75 12.28
CA SER A 127 1.09 3.67 13.15
C SER A 127 -0.23 3.79 12.36
N MET A 128 -0.29 4.73 11.40
CA MET A 128 -1.47 4.91 10.55
C MET A 128 -1.71 3.74 9.61
N ARG A 129 -0.64 3.17 9.07
CA ARG A 129 -0.71 1.99 8.22
C ARG A 129 -1.36 0.81 8.94
N ASP A 130 -0.92 0.54 10.17
CA ASP A 130 -1.44 -0.55 10.98
C ASP A 130 -2.93 -0.32 11.29
N LYS A 131 -3.31 0.92 11.60
CA LYS A 131 -4.71 1.27 11.89
C LYS A 131 -5.61 1.18 10.66
N ILE A 132 -5.15 1.58 9.47
CA ILE A 132 -5.91 1.38 8.21
C ILE A 132 -6.19 -0.11 8.01
N ARG A 133 -5.17 -0.96 8.19
CA ARG A 133 -5.30 -2.41 8.01
C ARG A 133 -6.23 -3.04 9.04
N GLU A 134 -6.13 -2.63 10.30
CA GLU A 134 -7.02 -3.05 11.39
C GLU A 134 -8.47 -2.73 11.04
N LEU A 135 -8.76 -1.47 10.68
CA LEU A 135 -10.12 -1.03 10.36
C LEU A 135 -10.63 -1.73 9.09
N GLN A 136 -9.82 -1.83 8.04
CA GLN A 136 -10.18 -2.55 6.82
C GLN A 136 -10.59 -4.00 7.10
N LYS A 137 -9.84 -4.71 7.96
CA LYS A 137 -10.18 -6.09 8.38
C LYS A 137 -11.42 -6.14 9.25
N GLN A 138 -11.56 -5.24 10.22
CA GLN A 138 -12.71 -5.17 11.12
C GLN A 138 -14.01 -4.97 10.35
N PHE A 139 -14.00 -4.13 9.30
CA PHE A 139 -15.18 -3.86 8.48
C PHE A 139 -15.36 -4.84 7.31
N ASN A 140 -14.35 -5.68 7.03
CA ASN A 140 -14.34 -6.60 5.90
C ASN A 140 -14.68 -5.92 4.55
N ILE A 141 -14.15 -4.71 4.34
CA ILE A 141 -14.41 -3.93 3.13
C ILE A 141 -13.28 -4.14 2.12
N THR A 142 -13.65 -4.36 0.85
CA THR A 142 -12.69 -4.42 -0.25
C THR A 142 -11.99 -3.06 -0.36
N SER A 143 -10.67 -3.05 -0.28
CA SER A 143 -9.89 -1.81 -0.29
C SER A 143 -8.83 -1.85 -1.37
N LEU A 144 -8.77 -0.80 -2.20
CA LEU A 144 -7.72 -0.60 -3.19
C LEU A 144 -6.78 0.50 -2.72
N TYR A 145 -5.53 0.14 -2.45
CA TYR A 145 -4.50 1.05 -1.95
C TYR A 145 -3.44 1.30 -3.02
N VAL A 146 -3.20 2.57 -3.35
CA VAL A 146 -2.18 2.99 -4.32
C VAL A 146 -1.06 3.72 -3.58
N THR A 147 0.18 3.29 -3.83
CA THR A 147 1.38 3.90 -3.26
C THR A 147 2.58 3.64 -4.17
N HIS A 148 3.58 4.50 -4.06
CA HIS A 148 4.90 4.29 -4.64
C HIS A 148 5.89 3.63 -3.65
N ASP A 149 5.51 3.47 -2.38
CA ASP A 149 6.32 2.83 -1.34
C ASP A 149 6.04 1.31 -1.26
N GLN A 150 7.07 0.51 -1.48
CA GLN A 150 6.97 -0.96 -1.45
C GLN A 150 6.70 -1.50 -0.05
N SER A 151 7.30 -0.89 0.97
CA SER A 151 7.11 -1.29 2.37
C SER A 151 5.67 -1.04 2.81
N GLU A 152 5.03 0.03 2.31
CA GLU A 152 3.60 0.25 2.48
C GLU A 152 2.78 -0.83 1.78
N ALA A 153 3.04 -1.05 0.48
CA ALA A 153 2.29 -2.01 -0.31
C ALA A 153 2.32 -3.42 0.32
N PHE A 154 3.49 -3.85 0.81
CA PHE A 154 3.69 -5.17 1.39
C PHE A 154 3.10 -5.32 2.79
N ALA A 155 3.01 -4.23 3.56
CA ALA A 155 2.50 -4.28 4.93
C ALA A 155 0.96 -4.20 5.02
N VAL A 156 0.30 -3.49 4.09
CA VAL A 156 -1.17 -3.29 4.14
C VAL A 156 -1.94 -4.31 3.31
N SER A 157 -1.34 -4.86 2.26
CA SER A 157 -2.12 -5.53 1.21
C SER A 157 -2.12 -7.06 1.35
N ASP A 158 -3.26 -7.68 1.07
CA ASP A 158 -3.34 -9.13 0.85
C ASP A 158 -2.73 -9.52 -0.50
N THR A 159 -2.97 -8.70 -1.52
CA THR A 159 -2.47 -8.87 -2.89
C THR A 159 -1.89 -7.56 -3.37
N VAL A 160 -0.73 -7.64 -4.00
CA VAL A 160 -0.02 -6.48 -4.54
C VAL A 160 0.05 -6.62 -6.05
N LEU A 161 -0.28 -5.53 -6.73
CA LEU A 161 -0.28 -5.43 -8.18
C LEU A 161 0.80 -4.43 -8.59
N VAL A 162 1.87 -4.93 -9.20
CA VAL A 162 3.00 -4.13 -9.66
C VAL A 162 2.73 -3.67 -11.08
N MET A 163 2.73 -2.36 -11.30
CA MET A 163 2.53 -1.76 -12.62
C MET A 163 3.80 -1.08 -13.13
N ASN A 164 4.01 -1.12 -14.43
CA ASN A 164 5.04 -0.33 -15.11
C ASN A 164 4.49 0.16 -16.46
N LYS A 165 4.59 1.47 -16.72
CA LYS A 165 4.12 2.10 -17.98
C LYS A 165 2.71 1.64 -18.41
N GLY A 166 1.78 1.60 -17.46
CA GLY A 166 0.38 1.21 -17.72
C GLY A 166 0.12 -0.29 -17.87
N SER A 167 1.14 -1.13 -17.80
CA SER A 167 1.01 -2.59 -17.88
C SER A 167 1.20 -3.24 -16.51
N ILE A 168 0.44 -4.31 -16.24
CA ILE A 168 0.62 -5.11 -15.03
C ILE A 168 1.83 -6.03 -15.23
N MET A 169 2.81 -5.90 -14.35
CA MET A 169 4.05 -6.66 -14.39
C MET A 169 3.93 -7.94 -13.56
N GLN A 170 3.37 -7.82 -12.36
CA GLN A 170 3.21 -8.93 -11.43
C GLN A 170 2.00 -8.73 -10.54
N ILE A 171 1.37 -9.84 -10.16
CA ILE A 171 0.28 -9.89 -9.17
C ILE A 171 0.58 -11.06 -8.25
N GLY A 172 0.43 -10.85 -6.94
CA GLY A 172 0.59 -11.93 -5.96
C GLY A 172 0.56 -11.41 -4.54
N SER A 173 0.68 -12.32 -3.58
CA SER A 173 0.86 -11.92 -2.18
C SER A 173 2.19 -11.20 -1.99
N PRO A 174 2.34 -10.33 -0.97
CA PRO A 174 3.62 -9.71 -0.65
C PRO A 174 4.76 -10.73 -0.51
N GLN A 175 4.48 -11.89 0.07
CA GLN A 175 5.47 -12.96 0.25
C GLN A 175 5.88 -13.58 -1.09
N ASP A 176 4.93 -13.82 -1.99
CA ASP A 176 5.21 -14.38 -3.32
C ASP A 176 5.99 -13.40 -4.17
N LEU A 177 5.59 -12.12 -4.18
CA LEU A 177 6.32 -11.08 -4.90
C LEU A 177 7.74 -10.91 -4.37
N TYR A 178 7.91 -11.05 -3.06
CA TYR A 178 9.23 -10.97 -2.43
C TYR A 178 10.07 -12.21 -2.71
N ARG A 179 9.53 -13.43 -2.71
CA ARG A 179 10.33 -14.67 -2.90
C ARG A 179 10.56 -15.02 -4.36
N SER A 180 9.55 -14.78 -5.19
CA SER A 180 9.45 -15.28 -6.55
C SER A 180 9.26 -14.09 -7.48
N SER A 181 10.36 -13.47 -7.89
CA SER A 181 10.29 -12.40 -8.86
C SER A 181 10.87 -12.84 -10.21
N PRO A 182 10.03 -13.02 -11.25
CA PRO A 182 10.49 -13.44 -12.57
C PRO A 182 11.09 -12.29 -13.41
N LEU A 183 11.03 -11.03 -12.96
CA LEU A 183 11.29 -9.87 -13.80
C LEU A 183 12.62 -9.16 -13.50
N ARG A 184 13.65 -9.63 -14.19
CA ARG A 184 15.06 -9.16 -14.16
C ARG A 184 15.24 -7.63 -14.31
N ALA A 185 14.35 -6.94 -15.05
CA ALA A 185 14.53 -5.53 -15.41
C ALA A 185 14.12 -4.54 -14.33
N LEU A 186 13.19 -4.93 -13.45
CA LEU A 186 12.71 -4.06 -12.37
C LEU A 186 13.45 -4.33 -11.05
N TRP A 187 14.29 -5.37 -10.98
CA TRP A 187 15.04 -5.78 -9.78
C TRP A 187 15.73 -4.64 -9.02
N PRO A 188 16.56 -3.81 -9.68
CA PRO A 188 17.29 -2.76 -8.99
C PRO A 188 16.38 -1.67 -8.41
N ALA A 189 15.35 -1.26 -9.15
CA ALA A 189 14.44 -0.19 -8.76
C ALA A 189 13.41 -0.64 -7.71
N LEU A 190 12.95 -1.89 -7.81
CA LEU A 190 11.90 -2.42 -6.95
C LEU A 190 12.40 -3.14 -5.69
N TRP A 191 13.70 -3.43 -5.55
CA TRP A 191 14.18 -4.19 -4.39
C TRP A 191 15.57 -3.76 -3.88
N ALA A 192 16.10 -2.62 -4.33
CA ALA A 192 17.41 -2.11 -3.94
C ALA A 192 18.55 -3.16 -4.02
N THR A 193 18.41 -4.15 -4.90
CA THR A 193 19.37 -5.25 -5.03
C THR A 193 20.64 -4.78 -5.72
N GLN A 194 21.81 -5.17 -5.19
CA GLN A 194 23.05 -5.05 -5.92
C GLN A 194 23.07 -6.08 -7.05
N THR A 195 23.17 -5.61 -8.29
CA THR A 195 23.26 -6.45 -9.47
C THR A 195 24.69 -6.57 -9.96
N CYS A 196 25.26 -7.78 -9.90
CA CYS A 196 26.52 -8.10 -10.56
C CYS A 196 26.24 -8.84 -11.87
N SER A 197 26.65 -8.27 -13.01
CA SER A 197 26.61 -8.94 -14.31
C SER A 197 28.00 -9.48 -14.66
N ARG A 198 28.15 -10.80 -14.80
CA ARG A 198 29.37 -11.43 -15.36
C ARG A 198 29.01 -12.63 -16.25
N PRO A 199 29.88 -13.04 -17.19
CA PRO A 199 29.72 -14.30 -17.90
C PRO A 199 29.99 -15.48 -16.95
N ALA A 200 29.13 -16.49 -16.95
CA ALA A 200 29.30 -17.69 -16.15
C ALA A 200 30.52 -18.50 -16.65
N SER A 201 31.47 -18.81 -15.76
CA SER A 201 32.69 -19.57 -16.11
C SER A 201 32.65 -21.06 -15.70
N ALA A 202 31.54 -21.57 -15.12
CA ALA A 202 31.44 -22.99 -14.75
C ALA A 202 29.99 -23.52 -14.76
N PRO A 203 29.78 -24.81 -15.12
CA PRO A 203 28.46 -25.41 -15.30
C PRO A 203 27.63 -25.59 -14.02
N ARG A 204 28.23 -25.49 -12.82
CA ARG A 204 27.56 -25.80 -11.54
C ARG A 204 27.51 -24.66 -10.51
N ALA A 205 28.23 -23.56 -10.72
CA ALA A 205 28.24 -22.47 -9.75
C ALA A 205 28.65 -21.13 -10.37
N TRP A 206 28.04 -20.05 -9.88
CA TRP A 206 28.42 -18.67 -10.21
C TRP A 206 29.57 -18.22 -9.31
N ARG A 207 30.56 -17.53 -9.89
CA ARG A 207 31.65 -16.91 -9.12
C ARG A 207 31.59 -15.39 -9.24
N SER A 208 31.40 -14.69 -8.12
CA SER A 208 31.45 -13.23 -8.04
C SER A 208 32.26 -12.83 -6.82
N HIS A 209 33.26 -11.95 -6.97
CA HIS A 209 34.16 -11.52 -5.88
C HIS A 209 34.70 -12.68 -5.02
N GLY A 210 35.02 -13.83 -5.65
CA GLY A 210 35.50 -15.05 -4.98
C GLY A 210 34.44 -15.86 -4.22
N TYR A 211 33.19 -15.40 -4.13
CA TYR A 211 32.05 -16.19 -3.65
C TYR A 211 31.63 -17.22 -4.70
N ARG A 212 31.32 -18.45 -4.25
CA ARG A 212 30.72 -19.50 -5.08
C ARG A 212 29.24 -19.62 -4.75
N LEU A 213 28.37 -19.14 -5.62
CA LEU A 213 26.92 -19.26 -5.46
C LEU A 213 26.41 -20.52 -6.18
N PRO A 214 25.66 -21.41 -5.49
CA PRO A 214 25.07 -22.58 -6.13
C PRO A 214 24.06 -22.13 -7.18
N ARG A 215 24.08 -22.79 -8.33
CA ARG A 215 23.15 -22.50 -9.42
C ARG A 215 21.83 -23.23 -9.16
N PRO A 216 20.66 -22.55 -9.16
CA PRO A 216 19.37 -23.22 -9.02
C PRO A 216 19.15 -24.25 -10.15
N PRO A 217 18.51 -25.41 -9.89
CA PRO A 217 18.34 -26.49 -10.87
C PRO A 217 17.63 -26.05 -12.17
N HIS A 218 16.72 -25.08 -12.06
CA HIS A 218 15.90 -24.59 -13.18
C HIS A 218 16.57 -23.49 -14.01
N PHE A 219 17.78 -23.05 -13.62
CA PHE A 219 18.52 -22.05 -14.37
C PHE A 219 19.28 -22.78 -15.50
N THR A 220 18.74 -22.79 -16.71
CA THR A 220 19.30 -23.53 -17.87
C THR A 220 20.14 -22.65 -18.81
N ALA A 221 20.14 -21.33 -18.64
CA ALA A 221 20.83 -20.41 -19.55
C ALA A 221 22.38 -20.56 -19.50
N SER A 222 22.97 -21.03 -20.59
CA SER A 222 24.39 -20.90 -20.89
C SER A 222 24.63 -19.46 -21.38
N GLY A 223 25.22 -18.58 -20.56
CA GLY A 223 25.42 -17.18 -20.93
C GLY A 223 25.76 -16.23 -19.77
N SER A 224 25.74 -14.92 -20.06
CA SER A 224 25.88 -13.86 -19.07
C SER A 224 24.57 -13.65 -18.30
N GLY A 225 24.70 -13.53 -16.98
CA GLY A 225 23.58 -13.45 -16.06
C GLY A 225 23.80 -12.32 -15.07
N THR A 226 22.69 -11.87 -14.49
CA THR A 226 22.71 -10.86 -13.44
C THR A 226 22.39 -11.56 -12.13
N VAL A 227 23.28 -11.43 -11.15
CA VAL A 227 23.02 -11.86 -9.78
C VAL A 227 22.55 -10.65 -8.99
N GLY A 228 21.31 -10.70 -8.51
CA GLY A 228 20.79 -9.74 -7.55
C GLY A 228 21.03 -10.25 -6.13
N VAL A 229 21.68 -9.46 -5.28
CA VAL A 229 21.82 -9.74 -3.84
C VAL A 229 21.06 -8.68 -3.06
N ARG A 230 20.20 -9.11 -2.15
CA ARG A 230 19.48 -8.23 -1.23
C ARG A 230 20.37 -7.81 -0.08
N PRO A 231 20.33 -6.54 0.37
CA PRO A 231 21.12 -6.09 1.51
C PRO A 231 20.93 -6.96 2.76
N GLU A 232 19.69 -7.34 3.07
CA GLU A 232 19.33 -8.18 4.22
C GLU A 232 19.81 -9.64 4.11
N ALA A 233 20.20 -10.09 2.91
CA ALA A 233 20.81 -11.40 2.71
C ALA A 233 22.33 -11.38 2.94
N ILE A 234 22.91 -10.22 3.27
CA ILE A 234 24.35 -10.06 3.55
C ILE A 234 24.54 -9.99 5.06
N THR A 235 25.24 -10.98 5.62
CA THR A 235 25.68 -10.96 7.02
C THR A 235 27.13 -10.51 7.10
N LEU A 236 27.42 -9.53 7.96
CA LEU A 236 28.79 -9.12 8.26
C LEU A 236 29.35 -10.01 9.37
N SER A 237 30.56 -10.53 9.17
CA SER A 237 31.28 -11.37 10.13
C SER A 237 32.72 -10.89 10.26
N GLN A 238 33.29 -11.03 11.46
CA GLN A 238 34.72 -10.78 11.70
C GLN A 238 35.62 -11.91 11.19
N GLN A 239 35.05 -13.07 10.90
CA GLN A 239 35.73 -14.25 10.38
C GLN A 239 35.19 -14.62 9.00
N GLY A 240 36.07 -14.96 8.07
CA GLY A 240 35.71 -15.34 6.71
C GLY A 240 36.92 -15.64 5.85
N LEU A 241 36.67 -16.07 4.61
CA LEU A 241 37.70 -16.24 3.60
C LEU A 241 38.21 -14.88 3.12
N GLU A 242 39.45 -14.84 2.62
CA GLU A 242 40.04 -13.61 2.09
C GLU A 242 39.20 -12.94 0.99
N SER A 243 38.55 -13.76 0.15
CA SER A 243 37.61 -13.30 -0.88
C SER A 243 36.37 -12.58 -0.35
N GLN A 244 36.04 -12.75 0.94
CA GLN A 244 34.87 -12.16 1.57
C GLN A 244 35.17 -10.81 2.23
N ARG A 245 36.45 -10.38 2.21
CA ARG A 245 36.89 -9.15 2.84
C ARG A 245 36.26 -7.94 2.16
N CYS A 246 35.63 -7.08 2.94
CA CYS A 246 35.08 -5.80 2.50
C CYS A 246 35.58 -4.66 3.39
N VAL A 247 35.56 -3.44 2.86
CA VAL A 247 35.82 -2.22 3.64
C VAL A 247 34.51 -1.45 3.77
N ILE A 248 34.11 -1.15 5.00
CA ILE A 248 32.95 -0.32 5.27
C ILE A 248 33.31 1.11 4.86
N ARG A 249 32.61 1.65 3.86
CA ARG A 249 32.83 3.04 3.39
C ARG A 249 31.87 4.03 4.05
N HIS A 250 30.63 3.62 4.28
CA HIS A 250 29.57 4.45 4.85
C HIS A 250 28.71 3.60 5.79
N VAL A 251 28.22 4.25 6.85
CA VAL A 251 27.24 3.69 7.78
C VAL A 251 26.08 4.67 7.86
N GLY A 252 24.87 4.19 7.58
CA GLY A 252 23.63 4.95 7.74
C GLY A 252 22.75 4.28 8.78
N LEU A 253 22.30 5.04 9.77
CA LEU A 253 21.36 4.58 10.79
C LEU A 253 19.92 4.83 10.30
N TYR A 254 19.22 3.75 9.94
CA TYR A 254 17.85 3.79 9.44
C TYR A 254 16.88 3.11 10.44
N GLY A 255 16.78 3.64 11.65
CA GLY A 255 15.87 3.09 12.68
C GLY A 255 16.17 1.62 13.01
N ALA A 256 15.17 0.89 13.50
CA ALA A 256 15.33 -0.48 14.03
C ALA A 256 15.82 -1.48 12.96
N ALA A 257 17.13 -1.56 12.78
CA ALA A 257 17.84 -2.72 12.30
C ALA A 257 18.19 -3.56 13.55
N VAL A 258 17.57 -4.73 13.67
CA VAL A 258 18.03 -5.80 14.56
C VAL A 258 18.91 -6.72 13.74
#